data_AF-A0A9N8H0L7-F1
#
_entry.id   AF-A0A9N8H0L7-F1
#
_cell.length_a   1.000
_cell.length_b   1.000
_cell.length_c   1.000
_cell.angle_alpha   90.00
_cell.angle_beta   90.00
_cell.angle_gamma   90.00
#
_symmetry.space_group_name_H-M   'P 1'
#
loop_
_entity.id
_entity.type
_entity.pdbx_description
1 polymer ?
#
loop_
_entity_poly.entity_id
_entity_poly.type
_entity_poly.pdbx_seq_one_letter_code
_entity_poly.pdbx_strand_id
1 'polypeptide(L)'
;MATAHSRARDQAISEYVAFLKSQGGEGWPDFNVSNFDKLLAPPKLTVILRIFHAAFDLVFPYLKADLFNRVPGRTIAMDATFKFLSKTKNDKGSSEETKCLHIVYGQYGYLMTWGFSGPENDECFQRLLWHLRKRCERLGQEHVDAVRASYSDTCCQGLQDPTTHWITKIFPNCKRAPHKDLFHAGKKLTDATQPLHELSPVFNQLVTSSLLKFDQSSVNHVVKYYLKNTKQNLALELAREQMMKLKVWRNKVKNYAPPRDKVETDLREAYATIETEDFKLKHAKSLEGEGYLPLLLSAKRGVRLGTENELKNLLLHVKKGCCEDPFPLEDINVAVDPHDNFTDFVRDRGTSQGESFHRLLNQLVNELTIQGAELGHKKLWLRGTRFNLAKDLLLQKLLKIEKMQGLADSQPTD
;
A
#
# COMPACT_ATOMS: atom_id res chain seq x y z
N MET A 1 21.60 1.88 -19.37
CA MET A 1 20.77 0.90 -18.64
C MET A 1 19.55 0.42 -19.44
N ALA A 2 18.74 1.29 -20.06
CA ALA A 2 17.57 0.87 -20.87
C ALA A 2 17.91 -0.05 -22.06
N THR A 3 19.08 0.13 -22.67
CA THR A 3 19.58 -0.69 -23.78
C THR A 3 20.01 -2.10 -23.37
N ALA A 4 20.47 -2.28 -22.13
CA ALA A 4 20.81 -3.59 -21.57
C ALA A 4 19.54 -4.40 -21.22
N HIS A 5 18.53 -3.73 -20.67
CA HIS A 5 17.22 -4.34 -20.40
C HIS A 5 16.48 -4.76 -21.68
N SER A 6 16.58 -4.00 -22.77
CA SER A 6 15.99 -4.39 -24.06
C SER A 6 16.63 -5.66 -24.61
N ARG A 7 17.98 -5.74 -24.60
CA ARG A 7 18.70 -6.93 -25.12
C ARG A 7 18.40 -8.19 -24.31
N ALA A 8 18.32 -8.08 -22.98
CA ALA A 8 17.97 -9.20 -22.11
C ALA A 8 16.53 -9.71 -22.36
N ARG A 9 15.58 -8.79 -22.58
CA ARG A 9 14.19 -9.15 -22.92
C ARG A 9 14.12 -9.87 -24.27
N ASP A 10 14.79 -9.32 -25.28
CA ASP A 10 14.73 -9.85 -26.65
C ASP A 10 15.44 -11.22 -26.74
N GLN A 11 16.50 -11.42 -25.95
CA GLN A 11 17.15 -12.71 -25.77
C GLN A 11 16.22 -13.75 -25.10
N ALA A 12 15.55 -13.40 -24.01
CA ALA A 12 14.61 -14.30 -23.33
C ALA A 12 13.42 -14.69 -24.23
N ILE A 13 12.93 -13.78 -25.08
CA ILE A 13 11.90 -14.07 -26.08
C ILE A 13 12.42 -15.07 -27.12
N SER A 14 13.64 -14.89 -27.61
CA SER A 14 14.25 -15.78 -28.60
C SER A 14 14.47 -17.19 -28.03
N GLU A 15 14.96 -17.29 -26.79
CA GLU A 15 15.14 -18.55 -26.06
C GLU A 15 13.80 -19.27 -25.82
N TYR A 16 12.74 -18.53 -25.49
CA TYR A 16 11.38 -19.11 -25.35
C TYR A 16 10.83 -19.65 -26.68
N VAL A 17 11.03 -18.91 -27.78
CA VAL A 17 10.61 -19.37 -29.12
C VAL A 17 11.41 -20.61 -29.55
N ALA A 18 12.70 -20.65 -29.26
CA ALA A 18 13.55 -21.82 -29.53
C ALA A 18 13.13 -23.02 -28.68
N PHE A 19 12.81 -22.81 -27.40
CA PHE A 19 12.27 -23.85 -26.51
C PHE A 19 10.93 -24.40 -27.01
N LEU A 20 9.98 -23.54 -27.42
CA LEU A 20 8.70 -23.99 -27.99
C LEU A 20 8.89 -24.86 -29.24
N LYS A 21 9.88 -24.52 -30.07
CA LYS A 21 10.25 -25.31 -31.26
C LYS A 21 10.93 -26.63 -30.89
N SER A 22 11.74 -26.66 -29.83
CA SER A 22 12.47 -27.86 -29.40
C SER A 22 11.62 -28.88 -28.64
N GLN A 23 10.47 -28.47 -28.09
CA GLN A 23 9.49 -29.38 -27.47
C GLN A 23 8.65 -30.18 -28.48
N GLY A 24 9.00 -30.15 -29.77
CA GLY A 24 8.62 -31.20 -30.73
C GLY A 24 7.13 -31.38 -31.00
N GLY A 25 6.29 -30.34 -30.91
CA GLY A 25 4.87 -30.43 -31.30
C GLY A 25 4.00 -31.40 -30.46
N GLU A 26 4.56 -32.12 -29.49
CA GLU A 26 3.80 -33.01 -28.62
C GLU A 26 3.03 -32.20 -27.56
N GLY A 27 1.76 -31.96 -27.90
CA GLY A 27 0.82 -31.14 -27.13
C GLY A 27 0.21 -29.99 -27.93
N TRP A 28 0.65 -29.77 -29.17
CA TRP A 28 -0.06 -28.96 -30.15
C TRP A 28 -1.06 -29.83 -30.91
N PRO A 29 -2.25 -29.33 -31.24
CA PRO A 29 -3.27 -30.14 -31.89
C PRO A 29 -2.82 -30.56 -33.30
N ASP A 30 -3.11 -31.82 -33.63
CA ASP A 30 -2.93 -32.41 -34.96
C ASP A 30 -3.79 -31.67 -35.99
N PHE A 31 -3.16 -30.99 -36.96
CA PHE A 31 -3.83 -30.17 -37.98
C PHE A 31 -4.52 -31.00 -39.08
N ASN A 32 -4.64 -32.32 -38.92
CA ASN A 32 -5.48 -33.14 -39.80
C ASN A 32 -6.97 -32.84 -39.59
N VAL A 33 -7.70 -32.76 -40.71
CA VAL A 33 -9.14 -32.43 -40.78
C VAL A 33 -10.01 -33.38 -39.93
N SER A 34 -9.54 -34.60 -39.65
CA SER A 34 -10.22 -35.58 -38.79
C SER A 34 -10.23 -35.26 -37.29
N ASN A 35 -9.50 -34.21 -36.85
CA ASN A 35 -9.40 -33.80 -35.44
C ASN A 35 -9.85 -32.35 -35.20
N PHE A 36 -10.62 -31.75 -36.12
CA PHE A 36 -11.03 -30.33 -36.08
C PHE A 36 -11.73 -29.92 -34.76
N ASP A 37 -12.53 -30.81 -34.17
CA ASP A 37 -13.19 -30.56 -32.88
C ASP A 37 -12.22 -30.60 -31.67
N LYS A 38 -11.06 -31.26 -31.82
CA LYS A 38 -9.96 -31.26 -30.83
C LYS A 38 -8.95 -30.12 -31.06
N LEU A 39 -8.85 -29.62 -32.29
CA LEU A 39 -7.99 -28.50 -32.69
C LEU A 39 -8.39 -27.17 -32.04
N LEU A 40 -9.67 -27.02 -31.71
CA LEU A 40 -10.21 -25.88 -30.98
C LEU A 40 -10.37 -26.14 -29.48
N ALA A 41 -10.05 -27.35 -29.01
CA ALA A 41 -10.05 -27.63 -27.58
C ALA A 41 -8.90 -26.85 -26.93
N PRO A 42 -9.16 -26.07 -25.87
CA PRO A 42 -8.09 -25.38 -25.15
C PRO A 42 -7.07 -26.43 -24.67
N PRO A 43 -5.75 -26.11 -24.69
CA PRO A 43 -4.74 -27.05 -24.22
C PRO A 43 -5.08 -27.53 -22.81
N LYS A 44 -4.81 -28.81 -22.52
CA LYS A 44 -5.02 -29.36 -21.16
C LYS A 44 -4.28 -28.47 -20.16
N LEU A 45 -4.89 -28.23 -18.99
CA LEU A 45 -4.29 -27.42 -17.93
C LEU A 45 -2.84 -27.83 -17.62
N THR A 46 -2.54 -29.13 -17.63
CA THR A 46 -1.20 -29.68 -17.43
C THR A 46 -0.17 -29.19 -18.47
N VAL A 47 -0.57 -29.08 -19.73
CA VAL A 47 0.28 -28.55 -20.82
C VAL A 47 0.50 -27.05 -20.64
N ILE A 48 -0.56 -26.30 -20.28
CA ILE A 48 -0.48 -24.86 -19.99
C ILE A 48 0.48 -24.62 -18.81
N LEU A 49 0.36 -25.39 -17.73
CA LEU A 49 1.23 -25.30 -16.55
C LEU A 49 2.69 -25.61 -16.90
N ARG A 50 2.93 -26.65 -17.70
CA ARG A 50 4.28 -27.02 -18.17
C ARG A 50 4.92 -25.87 -18.96
N ILE A 51 4.19 -25.29 -19.91
CA ILE A 51 4.66 -24.14 -20.70
C ILE A 51 4.91 -22.93 -19.80
N PHE A 52 3.99 -22.64 -18.88
CA PHE A 52 4.14 -21.55 -17.92
C PHE A 52 5.38 -21.73 -17.04
N HIS A 53 5.62 -22.94 -16.54
CA HIS A 53 6.81 -23.23 -15.72
C HIS A 53 8.10 -23.03 -16.51
N ALA A 54 8.20 -23.58 -17.72
CA ALA A 54 9.37 -23.39 -18.56
C ALA A 54 9.62 -21.91 -18.89
N ALA A 55 8.56 -21.18 -19.27
CA ALA A 55 8.65 -19.75 -19.53
C ALA A 55 9.07 -18.95 -18.28
N PHE A 56 8.51 -19.29 -17.11
CA PHE A 56 8.85 -18.64 -15.85
C PHE A 56 10.32 -18.86 -15.50
N ASP A 57 10.82 -20.09 -15.63
CA ASP A 57 12.19 -20.43 -15.23
C ASP A 57 13.22 -19.69 -16.11
N LEU A 58 12.89 -19.39 -17.38
CA LEU A 58 13.70 -18.52 -18.25
C LEU A 58 13.75 -17.07 -17.76
N VAL A 59 12.61 -16.51 -17.31
CA VAL A 59 12.55 -15.08 -16.91
C VAL A 59 12.95 -14.86 -15.45
N PHE A 60 12.87 -15.89 -14.60
CA PHE A 60 13.04 -15.79 -13.16
C PHE A 60 14.38 -15.18 -12.71
N PRO A 61 15.54 -15.50 -13.33
CA PRO A 61 16.80 -14.84 -13.01
C PRO A 61 16.73 -13.32 -13.16
N TYR A 62 16.02 -12.82 -14.18
CA TYR A 62 15.84 -11.38 -14.42
C TYR A 62 14.89 -10.75 -13.41
N LEU A 63 13.80 -11.44 -13.05
CA LEU A 63 12.88 -10.97 -12.00
C LEU A 63 13.59 -10.86 -10.65
N LYS A 64 14.45 -11.85 -10.33
CA LYS A 64 15.33 -11.78 -9.16
C LYS A 64 16.26 -10.58 -9.26
N ALA A 65 17.01 -10.44 -10.36
CA ALA A 65 17.94 -9.34 -10.53
C ALA A 65 17.26 -7.97 -10.33
N ASP A 66 16.08 -7.74 -10.90
CA ASP A 66 15.29 -6.51 -10.68
C ASP A 66 15.01 -6.28 -9.19
N LEU A 67 14.39 -7.25 -8.52
CA LEU A 67 14.02 -7.10 -7.10
C LEU A 67 15.27 -6.93 -6.21
N PHE A 68 16.33 -7.69 -6.48
CA PHE A 68 17.54 -7.71 -5.66
C PHE A 68 18.46 -6.51 -5.88
N ASN A 69 18.24 -5.73 -6.94
CA ASN A 69 18.95 -4.47 -7.18
C ASN A 69 18.24 -3.25 -6.58
N ARG A 70 17.03 -3.43 -5.99
CA ARG A 70 16.27 -2.34 -5.38
C ARG A 70 16.71 -2.07 -3.94
N VAL A 71 16.77 -0.80 -3.59
CA VAL A 71 17.02 -0.32 -2.21
C VAL A 71 15.78 0.40 -1.67
N PRO A 72 15.53 0.34 -0.35
CA PRO A 72 14.30 0.87 0.24
C PRO A 72 14.23 2.39 0.28
N GLY A 73 15.35 3.12 0.18
CA GLY A 73 15.35 4.58 0.37
C GLY A 73 15.21 4.96 1.85
N ARG A 74 14.52 6.08 2.14
CA ARG A 74 14.43 6.63 3.51
C ARG A 74 13.46 5.89 4.44
N THR A 75 12.48 5.20 3.87
CA THR A 75 11.37 4.59 4.60
C THR A 75 11.14 3.15 4.20
N ILE A 76 10.59 2.39 5.14
CA ILE A 76 10.08 1.05 4.91
C ILE A 76 8.68 0.94 5.47
N ALA A 77 7.74 0.37 4.73
CA ALA A 77 6.41 0.05 5.24
C ALA A 77 6.20 -1.47 5.25
N MET A 78 5.63 -1.98 6.33
CA MET A 78 5.34 -3.39 6.56
C MET A 78 3.84 -3.60 6.60
N ASP A 79 3.37 -4.55 5.80
CA ASP A 79 1.96 -4.92 5.75
C ASP A 79 1.79 -6.43 5.58
N ALA A 80 0.65 -6.94 5.99
CA ALA A 80 0.31 -8.35 6.02
C ALA A 80 -1.07 -8.59 5.40
N THR A 81 -1.11 -9.40 4.34
CA THR A 81 -2.37 -9.83 3.72
C THR A 81 -2.73 -11.24 4.17
N PHE A 82 -3.91 -11.39 4.77
CA PHE A 82 -4.41 -12.66 5.28
C PHE A 82 -5.20 -13.47 4.24
N LYS A 83 -5.29 -14.78 4.47
CA LYS A 83 -6.01 -15.77 3.66
C LYS A 83 -5.57 -15.79 2.19
N PHE A 84 -4.29 -15.53 1.94
CA PHE A 84 -3.77 -15.43 0.59
C PHE A 84 -3.74 -16.80 -0.12
N LEU A 85 -3.21 -17.85 0.52
CA LEU A 85 -3.18 -19.22 -0.06
C LEU A 85 -4.27 -20.15 0.48
N SER A 86 -4.84 -19.87 1.66
CA SER A 86 -5.93 -20.65 2.27
C SER A 86 -7.30 -20.52 1.57
N LYS A 87 -7.38 -19.80 0.45
CA LYS A 87 -8.58 -19.71 -0.40
C LYS A 87 -8.54 -20.66 -1.60
N THR A 88 -7.41 -21.33 -1.80
CA THR A 88 -7.27 -22.35 -2.84
C THR A 88 -7.93 -23.64 -2.33
N LYS A 89 -8.79 -24.27 -3.14
CA LYS A 89 -9.58 -25.46 -2.77
C LYS A 89 -8.74 -26.73 -2.46
N ASN A 90 -7.42 -26.59 -2.33
CA ASN A 90 -6.43 -27.68 -2.20
C ASN A 90 -5.73 -27.69 -0.83
N ASP A 91 -6.42 -27.25 0.23
CA ASP A 91 -5.95 -27.31 1.64
C ASP A 91 -5.48 -28.71 2.07
N LYS A 92 -5.93 -29.78 1.41
CA LYS A 92 -5.53 -31.17 1.73
C LYS A 92 -4.10 -31.52 1.32
N GLY A 93 -3.42 -30.71 0.50
CA GLY A 93 -2.12 -31.04 -0.10
C GLY A 93 -0.94 -30.18 0.33
N SER A 94 -1.15 -29.03 0.99
CA SER A 94 -0.05 -28.18 1.46
C SER A 94 0.12 -28.32 2.97
N SER A 95 1.24 -28.90 3.41
CA SER A 95 1.62 -29.02 4.83
C SER A 95 1.82 -27.68 5.53
N GLU A 96 1.85 -26.57 4.78
CA GLU A 96 1.92 -25.21 5.30
C GLU A 96 0.63 -24.47 4.95
N GLU A 97 -0.28 -24.35 5.93
CA GLU A 97 -1.38 -23.40 5.85
C GLU A 97 -0.79 -21.98 5.81
N THR A 98 -0.36 -21.52 4.64
CA THR A 98 0.21 -20.20 4.40
C THR A 98 -0.92 -19.16 4.41
N LYS A 99 -1.38 -18.83 5.62
CA LYS A 99 -2.50 -17.92 5.84
C LYS A 99 -2.09 -16.46 5.69
N CYS A 100 -0.81 -16.12 5.76
CA CYS A 100 -0.36 -14.72 5.71
C CYS A 100 0.76 -14.48 4.70
N LEU A 101 0.58 -13.48 3.85
CA LEU A 101 1.59 -12.90 2.96
C LEU A 101 2.10 -11.60 3.59
N HIS A 102 3.34 -11.63 4.07
CA HIS A 102 4.05 -10.47 4.60
C HIS A 102 4.72 -9.73 3.46
N ILE A 103 4.59 -8.40 3.45
CA ILE A 103 5.05 -7.55 2.36
C ILE A 103 5.82 -6.39 2.95
N VAL A 104 6.98 -6.12 2.34
CA VAL A 104 7.80 -4.97 2.68
C VAL A 104 7.84 -4.04 1.48
N TYR A 105 7.40 -2.81 1.70
CA TYR A 105 7.50 -1.72 0.74
C TYR A 105 8.66 -0.80 1.15
N GLY A 106 9.37 -0.28 0.16
CA GLY A 106 10.31 0.82 0.33
C GLY A 106 9.62 2.16 0.11
N GLN A 107 10.41 3.22 0.17
CA GLN A 107 10.03 4.57 -0.19
C GLN A 107 9.29 4.60 -1.53
N TYR A 108 8.22 5.40 -1.61
CA TYR A 108 7.32 5.52 -2.78
C TYR A 108 6.48 4.27 -3.12
N GLY A 109 6.52 3.27 -2.24
CA GLY A 109 5.67 2.08 -2.31
C GLY A 109 6.19 1.02 -3.26
N TYR A 110 7.51 1.02 -3.54
CA TYR A 110 8.14 -0.07 -4.27
C TYR A 110 8.12 -1.35 -3.43
N LEU A 111 7.78 -2.47 -4.07
CA LEU A 111 7.87 -3.78 -3.43
C LEU A 111 9.34 -4.16 -3.26
N MET A 112 9.80 -4.32 -2.01
CA MET A 112 11.19 -4.65 -1.69
C MET A 112 11.40 -6.14 -1.51
N THR A 113 10.50 -6.80 -0.78
CA THR A 113 10.55 -8.23 -0.49
C THR A 113 9.18 -8.68 0.04
N TRP A 114 8.94 -9.99 0.06
CA TRP A 114 7.74 -10.60 0.62
C TRP A 114 8.03 -12.01 1.13
N GLY A 115 7.17 -12.52 2.00
CA GLY A 115 7.29 -13.86 2.56
C GLY A 115 5.93 -14.46 2.91
N PHE A 116 5.85 -15.79 2.85
CA PHE A 116 4.68 -16.54 3.31
C PHE A 116 4.92 -17.06 4.73
N SER A 117 3.85 -17.17 5.50
CA SER A 117 3.88 -17.70 6.85
C SER A 117 2.50 -18.22 7.25
N GLY A 118 2.46 -18.99 8.34
CA GLY A 118 1.20 -19.39 8.98
C GLY A 118 0.46 -18.19 9.56
N PRO A 119 0.70 -17.81 10.83
CA PRO A 119 0.13 -16.59 11.40
C PRO A 119 0.94 -15.35 10.99
N GLU A 120 0.31 -14.17 11.09
CA GLU A 120 1.06 -12.91 11.13
C GLU A 120 1.94 -12.92 12.38
N ASN A 121 3.25 -12.72 12.20
CA ASN A 121 4.19 -12.65 13.30
C ASN A 121 5.39 -11.75 12.96
N ASP A 122 5.95 -11.14 14.00
CA ASP A 122 7.11 -10.27 13.88
C ASP A 122 8.34 -11.01 13.33
N GLU A 123 8.46 -12.31 13.57
CA GLU A 123 9.62 -13.09 13.15
C GLU A 123 9.75 -13.13 11.62
N CYS A 124 8.63 -13.23 10.88
CA CYS A 124 8.64 -13.17 9.43
C CYS A 124 9.16 -11.82 8.94
N PHE A 125 8.68 -10.70 9.51
CA PHE A 125 9.19 -9.37 9.19
C PHE A 125 10.66 -9.19 9.57
N GLN A 126 11.10 -9.69 10.72
CA GLN A 126 12.50 -9.66 11.14
C GLN A 126 13.40 -10.35 10.11
N ARG A 127 13.03 -11.55 9.65
CA ARG A 127 13.78 -12.29 8.63
C ARG A 127 13.79 -11.55 7.29
N LEU A 128 12.64 -11.06 6.83
CA LEU A 128 12.53 -10.31 5.57
C LEU A 128 13.39 -9.04 5.61
N LEU A 129 13.33 -8.29 6.70
CA LEU A 129 14.10 -7.05 6.86
C LEU A 129 15.59 -7.31 7.08
N TRP A 130 15.97 -8.40 7.73
CA TRP A 130 17.37 -8.82 7.81
C TRP A 130 17.96 -9.10 6.42
N HIS A 131 17.23 -9.85 5.58
CA HIS A 131 17.67 -10.11 4.21
C HIS A 131 17.71 -8.83 3.36
N LEU A 132 16.76 -7.92 3.56
CA LEU A 132 16.77 -6.60 2.93
C LEU A 132 17.99 -5.78 3.36
N ARG A 133 18.32 -5.75 4.66
CA ARG A 133 19.52 -5.10 5.18
C ARG A 133 20.79 -5.68 4.56
N LYS A 134 20.92 -7.01 4.52
CA LYS A 134 22.07 -7.69 3.87
C LYS A 134 22.17 -7.39 2.38
N ARG A 135 21.05 -7.18 1.71
CA ARG A 135 21.02 -6.69 0.33
C ARG A 135 21.56 -5.27 0.22
N CYS A 136 21.12 -4.36 1.10
CA CYS A 136 21.64 -3.00 1.15
C CYS A 136 23.16 -2.98 1.43
N GLU A 137 23.64 -3.73 2.44
CA GLU A 137 25.08 -3.82 2.75
C GLU A 137 25.93 -4.23 1.55
N ARG A 138 25.45 -5.17 0.71
CA ARG A 138 26.17 -5.59 -0.50
C ARG A 138 26.24 -4.50 -1.58
N LEU A 139 25.25 -3.61 -1.60
CA LEU A 139 25.20 -2.50 -2.56
C LEU A 139 25.97 -1.28 -2.04
N GLY A 140 26.03 -1.09 -0.72
CA GLY A 140 26.72 0.01 -0.06
C GLY A 140 26.14 0.32 1.33
N GLN A 141 26.98 0.71 2.29
CA GLN A 141 26.55 1.03 3.66
C GLN A 141 25.59 2.23 3.68
N GLU A 142 25.75 3.18 2.76
CA GLU A 142 24.88 4.33 2.57
C GLU A 142 23.41 3.93 2.35
N HIS A 143 23.15 2.74 1.78
CA HIS A 143 21.79 2.23 1.58
C HIS A 143 21.17 1.65 2.85
N VAL A 144 21.98 1.15 3.78
CA VAL A 144 21.53 0.76 5.12
C VAL A 144 21.24 2.02 5.93
N ASP A 145 22.14 3.00 5.86
CA ASP A 145 22.07 4.24 6.62
C ASP A 145 20.97 5.19 6.10
N ALA A 146 20.56 5.01 4.83
CA ALA A 146 19.45 5.76 4.24
C ALA A 146 18.13 5.52 4.99
N VAL A 147 17.90 4.32 5.52
CA VAL A 147 16.63 3.96 6.19
C VAL A 147 16.55 4.64 7.56
N ARG A 148 15.62 5.59 7.70
CA ARG A 148 15.46 6.44 8.90
C ARG A 148 14.15 6.22 9.63
N ALA A 149 13.13 5.74 8.94
CA ALA A 149 11.82 5.51 9.51
C ALA A 149 11.16 4.26 8.93
N SER A 150 10.19 3.73 9.67
CA SER A 150 9.38 2.61 9.21
C SER A 150 7.92 2.79 9.58
N TYR A 151 7.02 2.08 8.89
CA TYR A 151 5.58 2.08 9.14
C TYR A 151 5.04 0.66 9.29
N SER A 152 4.09 0.46 10.21
CA SER A 152 3.29 -0.77 10.31
C SER A 152 1.98 -0.54 11.07
N ASP A 153 1.07 -1.52 11.00
CA ASP A 153 -0.22 -1.48 11.71
C ASP A 153 -0.08 -1.69 13.21
N THR A 154 0.90 -2.49 13.63
CA THR A 154 1.18 -2.86 15.02
C THR A 154 2.11 -1.86 15.71
N CYS A 155 2.96 -1.16 14.94
CA CYS A 155 3.90 -0.14 15.38
C CYS A 155 4.71 -0.53 16.64
N CYS A 156 4.35 0.05 17.78
CA CYS A 156 4.98 -0.09 19.09
C CYS A 156 4.15 -0.97 20.06
N GLN A 157 3.27 -1.85 19.54
CA GLN A 157 2.37 -2.69 20.35
C GLN A 157 3.13 -3.59 21.31
N GLY A 158 2.68 -3.64 22.57
CA GLY A 158 3.31 -4.43 23.63
C GLY A 158 4.61 -3.85 24.20
N LEU A 159 5.19 -2.80 23.60
CA LEU A 159 6.41 -2.17 24.09
C LEU A 159 6.11 -1.00 25.03
N GLN A 160 6.84 -0.88 26.14
CA GLN A 160 6.80 0.32 26.97
C GLN A 160 7.57 1.46 26.30
N ASP A 161 8.80 1.19 25.86
CA ASP A 161 9.67 2.11 25.15
C ASP A 161 9.73 1.75 23.65
N PRO A 162 9.29 2.63 22.74
CA PRO A 162 9.42 2.40 21.30
C PRO A 162 10.86 2.23 20.81
N THR A 163 11.88 2.73 21.50
CA THR A 163 13.27 2.68 21.02
C THR A 163 13.88 1.28 21.08
N THR A 164 13.30 0.37 21.88
CA THR A 164 13.79 -1.00 22.08
C THR A 164 13.28 -1.99 21.02
N HIS A 165 12.50 -1.53 20.05
CA HIS A 165 11.95 -2.39 19.00
C HIS A 165 13.05 -3.03 18.14
N TRP A 166 12.88 -4.28 17.74
CA TRP A 166 13.90 -5.05 17.01
C TRP A 166 14.36 -4.37 15.70
N ILE A 167 13.51 -3.55 15.08
CA ILE A 167 13.86 -2.84 13.84
C ILE A 167 15.04 -1.88 13.98
N THR A 168 15.23 -1.30 15.18
CA THR A 168 16.35 -0.39 15.47
C THR A 168 17.69 -1.12 15.47
N LYS A 169 17.67 -2.44 15.67
CA LYS A 169 18.83 -3.34 15.57
C LYS A 169 19.14 -3.74 14.13
N ILE A 170 18.14 -3.73 13.24
CA ILE A 170 18.31 -4.08 11.82
C ILE A 170 18.76 -2.85 11.03
N PHE A 171 18.15 -1.70 11.25
CA PHE A 171 18.49 -0.44 10.60
C PHE A 171 18.88 0.61 11.66
N PRO A 172 20.19 0.86 11.87
CA PRO A 172 20.66 1.71 12.98
C PRO A 172 20.17 3.17 12.96
N ASN A 173 19.74 3.66 11.79
CA ASN A 173 19.17 5.00 11.64
C ASN A 173 17.65 5.05 11.85
N CYS A 174 16.97 3.92 11.93
CA CYS A 174 15.64 3.83 12.53
C CYS A 174 15.78 3.93 14.06
N LYS A 175 15.48 5.10 14.63
CA LYS A 175 15.66 5.36 16.07
C LYS A 175 14.56 4.81 16.96
N ARG A 176 13.51 4.23 16.40
CA ARG A 176 12.32 3.77 17.13
C ARG A 176 11.56 2.66 16.39
N ALA A 177 10.59 2.09 17.09
CA ALA A 177 9.53 1.26 16.54
C ALA A 177 8.85 1.96 15.35
N PRO A 178 8.26 1.17 14.42
CA PRO A 178 7.55 1.73 13.28
C PRO A 178 6.49 2.75 13.71
N HIS A 179 6.28 3.77 12.90
CA HIS A 179 5.14 4.66 12.98
C HIS A 179 3.88 3.89 12.60
N LYS A 180 2.76 4.26 13.21
CA LYS A 180 1.46 3.64 12.97
C LYS A 180 0.91 4.13 11.64
N ASP A 181 0.40 3.22 10.82
CA ASP A 181 -0.40 3.62 9.68
C ASP A 181 -1.67 4.34 10.19
N LEU A 182 -1.79 5.63 9.88
CA LEU A 182 -2.90 6.47 10.34
C LEU A 182 -4.25 6.04 9.75
N PHE A 183 -4.26 5.49 8.53
CA PHE A 183 -5.47 4.94 7.93
C PHE A 183 -5.96 3.72 8.71
N HIS A 184 -5.07 2.77 8.99
CA HIS A 184 -5.42 1.59 9.78
C HIS A 184 -5.69 1.92 11.26
N ALA A 185 -5.01 2.92 11.81
CA ALA A 185 -5.26 3.43 13.17
C ALA A 185 -6.68 3.97 13.31
N GLY A 186 -7.10 4.87 12.40
CA GLY A 186 -8.46 5.41 12.38
C GLY A 186 -9.47 4.30 12.11
N LYS A 187 -9.19 3.41 11.15
CA LYS A 187 -10.09 2.31 10.80
C LYS A 187 -10.36 1.37 11.97
N LYS A 188 -9.35 1.02 12.78
CA LYS A 188 -9.55 0.16 13.96
C LYS A 188 -10.51 0.80 14.96
N LEU A 189 -10.39 2.10 15.19
CA LEU A 189 -11.29 2.86 16.05
C LEU A 189 -12.72 2.90 15.47
N THR A 190 -12.87 3.17 14.19
CA THR A 190 -14.18 3.28 13.55
C THR A 190 -14.87 1.93 13.35
N ASP A 191 -14.12 0.86 13.09
CA ASP A 191 -14.62 -0.52 12.96
C ASP A 191 -15.17 -1.06 14.31
N ALA A 192 -14.86 -0.40 15.42
CA ALA A 192 -15.43 -0.68 16.74
C ALA A 192 -16.78 0.03 16.98
N THR A 193 -17.34 0.68 15.96
CA THR A 193 -18.69 1.26 15.98
C THR A 193 -19.70 0.45 15.17
N GLN A 194 -20.99 0.76 15.28
CA GLN A 194 -22.04 0.18 14.45
C GLN A 194 -21.93 0.69 12.99
N PRO A 195 -21.71 -0.20 12.00
CA PRO A 195 -21.38 0.23 10.63
C PRO A 195 -22.53 0.88 9.87
N LEU A 196 -23.78 0.58 10.23
CA LEU A 196 -24.99 1.08 9.55
C LEU A 196 -25.67 2.23 10.30
N HIS A 197 -25.05 2.72 11.38
CA HIS A 197 -25.62 3.80 12.17
C HIS A 197 -25.42 5.16 11.49
N GLU A 198 -26.41 6.03 11.57
CA GLU A 198 -26.41 7.35 10.89
C GLU A 198 -25.26 8.29 11.30
N LEU A 199 -24.75 8.16 12.52
CA LEU A 199 -23.59 8.90 13.01
C LEU A 199 -22.23 8.32 12.59
N SER A 200 -22.20 7.10 12.00
CA SER A 200 -20.94 6.45 11.60
C SER A 200 -20.13 7.29 10.61
N PRO A 201 -20.71 7.87 9.54
CA PRO A 201 -19.97 8.77 8.64
C PRO A 201 -19.42 10.01 9.35
N VAL A 202 -20.16 10.58 10.30
CA VAL A 202 -19.75 11.76 11.08
C VAL A 202 -18.55 11.41 11.95
N PHE A 203 -18.60 10.29 12.67
CA PHE A 203 -17.48 9.85 13.50
C PHE A 203 -16.23 9.52 12.66
N ASN A 204 -16.40 8.83 11.53
CA ASN A 204 -15.31 8.52 10.61
C ASN A 204 -14.60 9.79 10.12
N GLN A 205 -15.37 10.83 9.79
CA GLN A 205 -14.83 12.12 9.38
C GLN A 205 -14.07 12.80 10.53
N LEU A 206 -14.66 12.86 11.73
CA LEU A 206 -14.02 13.44 12.90
C LEU A 206 -12.68 12.75 13.22
N VAL A 207 -12.66 11.42 13.31
CA VAL A 207 -11.44 10.63 13.56
C VAL A 207 -10.38 10.87 12.50
N THR A 208 -10.77 10.87 11.22
CA THR A 208 -9.83 11.13 10.12
C THR A 208 -9.24 12.54 10.21
N SER A 209 -10.06 13.53 10.52
CA SER A 209 -9.64 14.93 10.69
C SER A 209 -8.80 15.15 11.96
N SER A 210 -8.90 14.29 12.98
CA SER A 210 -8.02 14.34 14.15
C SER A 210 -6.62 13.78 13.84
N LEU A 211 -6.53 12.75 12.99
CA LEU A 211 -5.27 12.09 12.66
C LEU A 211 -4.50 12.77 11.52
N LEU A 212 -5.20 13.49 10.62
CA LEU A 212 -4.61 14.04 9.42
C LEU A 212 -5.18 15.41 9.09
N LYS A 213 -4.30 16.41 8.94
CA LYS A 213 -4.67 17.77 8.55
C LYS A 213 -4.09 18.11 7.18
N PHE A 214 -4.71 19.08 6.53
CA PHE A 214 -4.22 19.67 5.29
C PHE A 214 -3.49 20.96 5.60
N ASP A 215 -2.38 21.20 4.90
CA ASP A 215 -1.67 22.47 5.02
C ASP A 215 -2.49 23.59 4.37
N GLN A 216 -2.79 24.64 5.14
CA GLN A 216 -3.70 25.70 4.69
C GLN A 216 -3.09 26.53 3.55
N SER A 217 -1.77 26.67 3.51
CA SER A 217 -1.09 27.36 2.42
C SER A 217 -1.25 26.59 1.10
N SER A 218 -1.09 25.26 1.15
CA SER A 218 -1.33 24.34 0.05
C SER A 218 -2.80 24.33 -0.37
N VAL A 219 -3.75 24.31 0.57
CA VAL A 219 -5.19 24.43 0.27
C VAL A 219 -5.47 25.71 -0.51
N ASN A 220 -5.02 26.86 -0.01
CA ASN A 220 -5.26 28.16 -0.64
C ASN A 220 -4.64 28.23 -2.05
N HIS A 221 -3.47 27.61 -2.22
CA HIS A 221 -2.81 27.52 -3.53
C HIS A 221 -3.63 26.69 -4.52
N VAL A 222 -4.07 25.49 -4.11
CA VAL A 222 -4.84 24.57 -4.97
C VAL A 222 -6.24 25.13 -5.30
N VAL A 223 -6.90 25.84 -4.38
CA VAL A 223 -8.21 26.49 -4.65
C VAL A 223 -8.11 27.51 -5.79
N LYS A 224 -7.06 28.33 -5.81
CA LYS A 224 -6.84 29.31 -6.90
C LYS A 224 -6.71 28.61 -8.25
N TYR A 225 -6.01 27.48 -8.27
CA TYR A 225 -5.84 26.68 -9.47
C TYR A 225 -7.11 25.95 -9.89
N TYR A 226 -7.89 25.44 -8.94
CA TYR A 226 -9.21 24.87 -9.17
C TYR A 226 -10.12 25.87 -9.90
N LEU A 227 -10.26 27.09 -9.35
CA LEU A 227 -11.10 28.14 -9.94
C LEU A 227 -10.66 28.52 -11.36
N LYS A 228 -9.33 28.62 -11.59
CA LYS A 228 -8.77 28.89 -12.92
C LYS A 228 -9.14 27.80 -13.94
N ASN A 229 -9.10 26.53 -13.54
CA ASN A 229 -9.37 25.40 -14.44
C ASN A 229 -10.87 25.18 -14.66
N THR A 230 -11.70 25.36 -13.64
CA THR A 230 -13.15 25.17 -13.77
C THR A 230 -13.85 26.39 -14.34
N LYS A 231 -13.16 27.53 -14.47
CA LYS A 231 -13.72 28.83 -14.89
C LYS A 231 -14.93 29.24 -14.04
N GLN A 232 -14.99 28.77 -12.81
CA GLN A 232 -16.07 29.09 -11.88
C GLN A 232 -15.80 30.43 -11.21
N ASN A 233 -16.86 31.23 -11.04
CA ASN A 233 -16.82 32.45 -10.26
C ASN A 233 -17.49 32.20 -8.90
N LEU A 234 -16.77 31.57 -7.98
CA LEU A 234 -17.23 31.25 -6.63
C LEU A 234 -16.43 32.04 -5.60
N ALA A 235 -17.09 32.41 -4.49
CA ALA A 235 -16.39 32.89 -3.31
C ALA A 235 -15.36 31.86 -2.83
N LEU A 236 -14.20 32.33 -2.34
CA LEU A 236 -13.04 31.48 -2.05
C LEU A 236 -13.37 30.34 -1.07
N GLU A 237 -14.19 30.61 -0.05
CA GLU A 237 -14.59 29.62 0.96
C GLU A 237 -15.47 28.52 0.37
N LEU A 238 -16.46 28.88 -0.44
CA LEU A 238 -17.31 27.89 -1.13
C LEU A 238 -16.50 27.07 -2.14
N ALA A 239 -15.56 27.71 -2.85
CA ALA A 239 -14.63 27.03 -3.74
C ALA A 239 -13.74 26.04 -3.00
N ARG A 240 -13.26 26.39 -1.81
CA ARG A 240 -12.47 25.50 -0.94
C ARG A 240 -13.25 24.26 -0.55
N GLU A 241 -14.48 24.42 -0.06
CA GLU A 241 -15.33 23.30 0.33
C GLU A 241 -15.64 22.37 -0.84
N GLN A 242 -15.99 22.93 -2.00
CA GLN A 242 -16.26 22.14 -3.20
C GLN A 242 -15.00 21.39 -3.68
N MET A 243 -13.87 22.07 -3.73
CA MET A 243 -12.59 21.50 -4.14
C MET A 243 -12.15 20.34 -3.23
N MET A 244 -12.26 20.49 -1.91
CA MET A 244 -11.86 19.45 -0.95
C MET A 244 -12.74 18.19 -0.99
N LYS A 245 -13.98 18.29 -1.47
CA LYS A 245 -14.85 17.12 -1.73
C LYS A 245 -14.37 16.29 -2.92
N LEU A 246 -13.69 16.90 -3.88
CA LEU A 246 -13.21 16.25 -5.10
C LEU A 246 -11.84 15.61 -4.90
N LYS A 247 -11.77 14.27 -4.96
CA LYS A 247 -10.53 13.48 -4.72
C LYS A 247 -9.36 13.93 -5.59
N VAL A 248 -9.61 14.26 -6.87
CA VAL A 248 -8.57 14.69 -7.82
C VAL A 248 -7.86 15.97 -7.37
N TRP A 249 -8.58 16.89 -6.74
CA TRP A 249 -8.01 18.15 -6.24
C TRP A 249 -7.44 18.00 -4.83
N ARG A 250 -8.15 17.28 -3.95
CA ARG A 250 -7.68 16.98 -2.59
C ARG A 250 -6.34 16.24 -2.56
N ASN A 251 -6.05 15.41 -3.56
CA ASN A 251 -4.77 14.71 -3.67
C ASN A 251 -3.58 15.64 -3.99
N LYS A 252 -3.86 16.85 -4.51
CA LYS A 252 -2.87 17.91 -4.78
C LYS A 252 -2.62 18.81 -3.58
N VAL A 253 -3.25 18.51 -2.43
CA VAL A 253 -3.05 19.27 -1.19
C VAL A 253 -2.11 18.48 -0.28
N LYS A 254 -1.08 19.16 0.24
CA LYS A 254 -0.14 18.62 1.22
C LYS A 254 -0.88 18.28 2.51
N ASN A 255 -0.55 17.15 3.12
CA ASN A 255 -1.13 16.76 4.41
C ASN A 255 -0.08 16.27 5.40
N TYR A 256 -0.40 16.41 6.69
CA TYR A 256 0.48 16.07 7.80
C TYR A 256 -0.28 15.46 8.96
N ALA A 257 0.43 14.66 9.73
CA ALA A 257 0.02 14.22 11.05
C ALA A 257 0.26 15.37 12.05
N PRO A 258 -0.75 15.83 12.80
CA PRO A 258 -0.56 16.88 13.79
C PRO A 258 0.35 16.44 14.95
N PRO A 259 0.85 17.40 15.74
CA PRO A 259 1.53 17.11 17.00
C PRO A 259 0.70 16.20 17.92
N ARG A 260 1.35 15.30 18.68
CA ARG A 260 0.70 14.29 19.52
C ARG A 260 -0.36 14.83 20.48
N ASP A 261 -0.11 15.99 21.08
CA ASP A 261 -1.00 16.69 22.01
C ASP A 261 -2.27 17.18 21.32
N LYS A 262 -2.12 17.68 20.08
CA LYS A 262 -3.26 18.04 19.25
C LYS A 262 -4.06 16.83 18.80
N VAL A 263 -3.40 15.73 18.40
CA VAL A 263 -4.08 14.48 18.03
C VAL A 263 -4.84 13.89 19.22
N GLU A 264 -4.24 13.85 20.41
CA GLU A 264 -4.90 13.35 21.62
C GLU A 264 -6.14 14.19 21.96
N THR A 265 -6.02 15.52 21.91
CA THR A 265 -7.13 16.44 22.17
C THR A 265 -8.25 16.25 21.16
N ASP A 266 -7.93 16.32 19.85
CA ASP A 266 -8.92 16.22 18.78
C ASP A 266 -9.63 14.84 18.75
N LEU A 267 -8.95 13.76 19.14
CA LEU A 267 -9.59 12.43 19.23
C LEU A 267 -10.56 12.32 20.42
N ARG A 268 -10.21 12.93 21.56
CA ARG A 268 -11.11 12.98 22.74
C ARG A 268 -12.33 13.84 22.46
N GLU A 269 -12.14 15.00 21.83
CA GLU A 269 -13.23 15.88 21.41
C GLU A 269 -14.14 15.19 20.38
N ALA A 270 -13.57 14.49 19.39
CA ALA A 270 -14.32 13.69 18.42
C ALA A 270 -15.20 12.63 19.11
N TYR A 271 -14.64 11.91 20.09
CA TYR A 271 -15.37 10.89 20.85
C TYR A 271 -16.49 11.51 21.69
N ALA A 272 -16.21 12.56 22.47
CA ALA A 272 -17.19 13.23 23.33
C ALA A 272 -18.33 13.86 22.52
N THR A 273 -18.01 14.44 21.35
CA THR A 273 -19.02 14.98 20.42
C THR A 273 -19.98 13.87 19.99
N ILE A 274 -19.45 12.73 19.55
CA ILE A 274 -20.27 11.62 19.06
C ILE A 274 -21.03 10.92 20.19
N GLU A 275 -20.45 10.79 21.38
CA GLU A 275 -21.16 10.26 22.55
C GLU A 275 -22.38 11.14 22.90
N THR A 276 -22.22 12.46 22.82
CA THR A 276 -23.31 13.41 23.06
C THR A 276 -24.42 13.29 22.00
N GLU A 277 -24.06 13.21 20.72
CA GLU A 277 -25.04 13.05 19.63
C GLU A 277 -25.74 11.68 19.67
N ASP A 278 -25.00 10.60 19.97
CA ASP A 278 -25.55 9.24 20.15
C ASP A 278 -26.55 9.21 21.32
N PHE A 279 -26.26 9.93 22.41
CA PHE A 279 -27.18 10.07 23.53
C PHE A 279 -28.46 10.84 23.17
N LYS A 280 -28.35 11.95 22.42
CA LYS A 280 -29.51 12.72 21.95
C LYS A 280 -30.42 11.89 21.06
N LEU A 281 -29.86 11.14 20.11
CA LEU A 281 -30.62 10.25 19.23
C LEU A 281 -31.30 9.12 20.00
N LYS A 282 -30.59 8.50 20.95
CA LYS A 282 -31.17 7.51 21.86
C LYS A 282 -32.39 8.05 22.60
N HIS A 283 -32.27 9.26 23.15
CA HIS A 283 -33.35 9.91 23.89
C HIS A 283 -34.55 10.22 22.96
N ALA A 284 -34.29 10.79 21.78
CA ALA A 284 -35.34 11.09 20.79
C ALA A 284 -36.09 9.81 20.38
N LYS A 285 -35.37 8.74 20.04
CA LYS A 285 -35.96 7.44 19.66
C LYS A 285 -36.76 6.79 20.79
N SER A 286 -36.29 6.94 22.03
CA SER A 286 -37.04 6.48 23.21
C SER A 286 -38.36 7.23 23.40
N LEU A 287 -38.42 8.53 23.09
CA LEU A 287 -39.66 9.31 23.16
C LEU A 287 -40.65 8.89 22.06
N GLU A 288 -40.14 8.45 20.91
CA GLU A 288 -40.93 7.91 19.79
C GLU A 288 -41.40 6.46 20.02
N GLY A 289 -40.95 5.81 21.12
CA GLY A 289 -41.22 4.39 21.37
C GLY A 289 -40.44 3.43 20.48
N GLU A 290 -39.42 3.92 19.77
CA GLU A 290 -38.57 3.13 18.90
C GLU A 290 -37.37 2.53 19.64
N GLY A 291 -36.94 1.34 19.21
CA GLY A 291 -35.70 0.74 19.70
C GLY A 291 -34.47 1.50 19.18
N TYR A 292 -33.44 1.64 20.03
CA TYR A 292 -32.18 2.30 19.66
C TYR A 292 -30.97 1.37 19.89
N LEU A 293 -30.11 1.27 18.89
CA LEU A 293 -28.84 0.55 18.99
C LEU A 293 -27.69 1.57 19.02
N PRO A 294 -26.97 1.74 20.14
CA PRO A 294 -25.91 2.74 20.26
C PRO A 294 -24.78 2.57 19.25
N LEU A 295 -24.27 3.68 18.71
CA LEU A 295 -23.15 3.67 17.78
C LEU A 295 -21.88 3.07 18.40
N LEU A 296 -21.54 3.51 19.63
CA LEU A 296 -20.23 3.28 20.26
C LEU A 296 -20.03 1.86 20.84
N LEU A 297 -20.99 0.97 20.58
CA LEU A 297 -20.96 -0.43 20.99
C LEU A 297 -21.25 -1.31 19.78
N SER A 298 -20.23 -1.98 19.25
CA SER A 298 -20.41 -2.93 18.14
C SER A 298 -20.36 -4.38 18.64
N ALA A 299 -21.21 -5.23 18.06
CA ALA A 299 -21.14 -6.68 18.24
C ALA A 299 -20.51 -7.28 16.98
N LYS A 300 -19.28 -7.78 17.07
CA LYS A 300 -18.59 -8.40 15.95
C LYS A 300 -18.21 -9.84 16.32
N ARG A 301 -18.78 -10.81 15.60
CA ARG A 301 -18.53 -12.26 15.81
C ARG A 301 -18.74 -12.72 17.26
N GLY A 302 -19.79 -12.24 17.93
CA GLY A 302 -20.11 -12.62 19.31
C GLY A 302 -19.30 -11.91 20.39
N VAL A 303 -18.35 -11.03 20.02
CA VAL A 303 -17.60 -10.19 20.96
C VAL A 303 -18.14 -8.76 20.91
N ARG A 304 -18.39 -8.16 22.09
CA ARG A 304 -18.67 -6.73 22.20
C ARG A 304 -17.36 -5.96 22.10
N LEU A 305 -17.24 -5.13 21.07
CA LEU A 305 -16.13 -4.19 20.91
C LEU A 305 -16.61 -2.83 21.38
N GLY A 306 -15.91 -2.26 22.37
CA GLY A 306 -16.18 -0.91 22.86
C GLY A 306 -15.27 0.09 22.17
N THR A 307 -15.85 1.11 21.53
CA THR A 307 -15.08 2.19 20.88
C THR A 307 -14.14 2.90 21.86
N GLU A 308 -14.52 3.00 23.14
CA GLU A 308 -13.69 3.60 24.20
C GLU A 308 -12.36 2.85 24.41
N ASN A 309 -12.38 1.52 24.34
CA ASN A 309 -11.17 0.71 24.51
C ASN A 309 -10.22 0.88 23.32
N GLU A 310 -10.75 0.93 22.09
CA GLU A 310 -9.94 1.22 20.91
C GLU A 310 -9.39 2.65 20.92
N LEU A 311 -10.15 3.62 21.46
CA LEU A 311 -9.67 4.98 21.67
C LEU A 311 -8.51 4.98 22.67
N LYS A 312 -8.66 4.34 23.84
CA LYS A 312 -7.60 4.21 24.84
C LYS A 312 -6.34 3.57 24.23
N ASN A 313 -6.51 2.50 23.46
CA ASN A 313 -5.42 1.84 22.74
C ASN A 313 -4.72 2.81 21.77
N LEU A 314 -5.47 3.54 20.94
CA LEU A 314 -4.91 4.52 20.01
C LEU A 314 -4.16 5.64 20.75
N LEU A 315 -4.74 6.17 21.83
CA LEU A 315 -4.11 7.23 22.63
C LEU A 315 -2.79 6.79 23.28
N LEU A 316 -2.66 5.51 23.67
CA LEU A 316 -1.36 4.97 24.12
C LEU A 316 -0.28 5.06 23.04
N HIS A 317 -0.64 4.86 21.77
CA HIS A 317 0.27 5.00 20.64
C HIS A 317 0.56 6.47 20.31
N VAL A 318 -0.44 7.35 20.41
CA VAL A 318 -0.27 8.80 20.24
C VAL A 318 0.72 9.35 21.27
N LYS A 319 0.59 8.98 22.54
CA LYS A 319 1.52 9.39 23.62
C LYS A 319 2.96 8.97 23.36
N LYS A 320 3.15 7.81 22.73
CA LYS A 320 4.46 7.30 22.30
C LYS A 320 4.99 7.96 21.03
N GLY A 321 4.26 8.88 20.40
CA GLY A 321 4.61 9.50 19.12
C GLY A 321 4.51 8.55 17.92
N CYS A 322 3.78 7.41 18.06
CA CYS A 322 3.64 6.45 16.97
C CYS A 322 2.75 7.02 15.85
N CYS A 323 1.95 8.07 16.08
CA CYS A 323 1.10 8.73 15.08
C CYS A 323 1.71 10.00 14.47
N GLU A 324 2.96 10.34 14.80
CA GLU A 324 3.63 11.54 14.26
C GLU A 324 4.31 11.23 12.93
N ASP A 325 4.52 12.27 12.14
CA ASP A 325 5.29 12.20 10.91
C ASP A 325 6.80 12.15 11.20
N PRO A 326 7.56 11.19 10.63
CA PRO A 326 8.99 11.08 10.88
C PRO A 326 9.84 12.13 10.14
N PHE A 327 9.26 12.86 9.19
CA PHE A 327 9.96 13.86 8.37
C PHE A 327 9.15 15.16 8.27
N PRO A 328 9.79 16.28 7.89
CA PRO A 328 9.09 17.52 7.58
C PRO A 328 8.00 17.34 6.51
N LEU A 329 7.01 18.25 6.52
CA LEU A 329 5.87 18.24 5.58
C LEU A 329 6.31 18.10 4.10
N GLU A 330 7.37 18.82 3.73
CA GLU A 330 7.93 18.84 2.37
C GLU A 330 8.56 17.51 1.97
N ASP A 331 9.19 16.81 2.93
CA ASP A 331 9.81 15.52 2.69
C ASP A 331 8.79 14.39 2.59
N ILE A 332 7.62 14.55 3.22
CA ILE A 332 6.54 13.56 3.17
C ILE A 332 5.67 13.76 1.94
N ASN A 333 5.46 14.99 1.48
CA ASN A 333 4.66 15.30 0.31
C ASN A 333 5.57 15.60 -0.88
N VAL A 334 6.18 14.55 -1.45
CA VAL A 334 7.11 14.70 -2.58
C VAL A 334 6.30 14.96 -3.85
N ALA A 335 6.49 16.14 -4.44
CA ALA A 335 5.84 16.51 -5.69
C ALA A 335 6.22 15.52 -6.79
N VAL A 336 5.22 15.07 -7.56
CA VAL A 336 5.45 14.22 -8.72
C VAL A 336 6.25 14.98 -9.78
N ASP A 337 6.07 16.29 -9.90
CA ASP A 337 6.93 17.18 -10.68
C ASP A 337 7.37 18.34 -9.78
N PRO A 338 8.67 18.48 -9.47
CA PRO A 338 9.15 19.53 -8.59
C PRO A 338 8.97 20.94 -9.18
N HIS A 339 8.69 21.07 -10.48
CA HIS A 339 8.52 22.34 -11.18
C HIS A 339 7.04 22.69 -11.45
N ASP A 340 6.12 21.73 -11.33
CA ASP A 340 4.68 21.98 -11.36
C ASP A 340 4.14 22.05 -9.93
N ASN A 341 3.86 23.28 -9.48
CA ASN A 341 3.23 23.57 -8.19
C ASN A 341 1.85 22.92 -8.01
N PHE A 342 1.30 22.28 -9.05
CA PHE A 342 -0.01 21.65 -9.08
C PHE A 342 0.05 20.14 -9.33
N THR A 343 1.24 19.53 -9.26
CA THR A 343 1.33 18.07 -9.40
C THR A 343 0.70 17.31 -8.24
N ASP A 344 0.36 16.07 -8.53
CA ASP A 344 0.01 15.12 -7.47
C ASP A 344 1.22 14.88 -6.57
N PHE A 345 0.99 14.48 -5.33
CA PHE A 345 2.06 14.13 -4.41
C PHE A 345 2.23 12.61 -4.30
N VAL A 346 3.48 12.15 -4.27
CA VAL A 346 3.82 10.84 -3.70
C VAL A 346 4.05 11.03 -2.21
N ARG A 347 3.15 10.47 -1.40
CA ARG A 347 3.18 10.67 0.07
C ARG A 347 4.03 9.61 0.75
N ASP A 348 5.19 9.95 1.30
CA ASP A 348 6.11 9.06 2.02
C ASP A 348 5.60 8.69 3.43
N ARG A 349 4.36 8.16 3.49
CA ARG A 349 3.64 7.81 4.72
C ARG A 349 2.85 6.52 4.59
N GLY A 350 2.97 5.66 5.61
CA GLY A 350 2.10 4.51 5.84
C GLY A 350 2.19 3.42 4.76
N THR A 351 1.32 2.43 4.86
CA THR A 351 1.19 1.33 3.90
C THR A 351 0.22 1.66 2.75
N SER A 352 -0.47 2.81 2.81
CA SER A 352 -1.39 3.29 1.77
C SER A 352 -0.77 3.32 0.35
N GLN A 353 0.54 3.52 0.22
CA GLN A 353 1.25 3.44 -1.06
C GLN A 353 1.20 2.05 -1.72
N GLY A 354 0.98 1.00 -0.92
CA GLY A 354 0.81 -0.40 -1.30
C GLY A 354 -0.64 -0.81 -1.58
N GLU A 355 -1.64 0.07 -1.39
CA GLU A 355 -3.06 -0.26 -1.61
C GLU A 355 -3.34 -0.73 -3.05
N SER A 356 -2.65 -0.13 -4.03
CA SER A 356 -2.74 -0.57 -5.43
C SER A 356 -2.16 -1.98 -5.64
N PHE A 357 -1.13 -2.37 -4.88
CA PHE A 357 -0.62 -3.73 -4.88
C PHE A 357 -1.60 -4.70 -4.19
N HIS A 358 -2.24 -4.31 -3.08
CA HIS A 358 -3.27 -5.13 -2.45
C HIS A 358 -4.45 -5.43 -3.39
N ARG A 359 -4.85 -4.48 -4.24
CA ARG A 359 -5.84 -4.75 -5.31
C ARG A 359 -5.34 -5.83 -6.28
N LEU A 360 -4.07 -5.80 -6.67
CA LEU A 360 -3.45 -6.84 -7.51
C LEU A 360 -3.38 -8.21 -6.80
N LEU A 361 -3.15 -8.23 -5.48
CA LEU A 361 -3.15 -9.44 -4.67
C LEU A 361 -4.55 -10.04 -4.55
N ASN A 362 -5.57 -9.22 -4.32
CA ASN A 362 -6.96 -9.70 -4.28
C ASN A 362 -7.37 -10.36 -5.60
N GLN A 363 -6.95 -9.77 -6.73
CA GLN A 363 -7.14 -10.40 -8.04
C GLN A 363 -6.35 -11.72 -8.16
N LEU A 364 -5.11 -11.75 -7.68
CA LEU A 364 -4.29 -12.96 -7.69
C LEU A 364 -4.92 -14.09 -6.87
N VAL A 365 -5.42 -13.81 -5.67
CA VAL A 365 -6.14 -14.78 -4.83
C VAL A 365 -7.33 -15.40 -5.56
N ASN A 366 -8.11 -14.58 -6.26
CA ASN A 366 -9.24 -15.07 -7.07
C ASN A 366 -8.77 -15.99 -8.20
N GLU A 367 -7.66 -15.66 -8.86
CA GLU A 367 -7.06 -16.51 -9.91
C GLU A 367 -6.51 -17.83 -9.36
N LEU A 368 -5.82 -17.81 -8.21
CA LEU A 368 -5.24 -19.01 -7.59
C LEU A 368 -6.33 -19.98 -7.11
N THR A 369 -7.49 -19.45 -6.71
CA THR A 369 -8.66 -20.27 -6.37
C THR A 369 -9.11 -21.15 -7.55
N ILE A 370 -8.88 -20.68 -8.78
CA ILE A 370 -9.24 -21.38 -10.02
C ILE A 370 -8.08 -22.24 -10.54
N GLN A 371 -6.84 -21.75 -10.42
CA GLN A 371 -5.68 -22.29 -11.14
C GLN A 371 -4.69 -23.10 -10.28
N GLY A 372 -4.86 -23.13 -8.96
CA GLY A 372 -3.98 -23.85 -8.03
C GLY A 372 -3.01 -22.96 -7.26
N ALA A 373 -2.67 -23.37 -6.03
CA ALA A 373 -1.79 -22.66 -5.11
C ALA A 373 -0.32 -22.69 -5.54
N GLU A 374 0.09 -23.73 -6.27
CA GLU A 374 1.43 -23.96 -6.77
C GLU A 374 1.90 -22.84 -7.71
N LEU A 375 0.97 -22.13 -8.35
CA LEU A 375 1.26 -20.96 -9.18
C LEU A 375 1.43 -19.67 -8.37
N GLY A 376 1.06 -19.66 -7.09
CA GLY A 376 1.00 -18.47 -6.26
C GLY A 376 2.31 -17.71 -6.19
N HIS A 377 3.40 -18.42 -5.88
CA HIS A 377 4.73 -17.83 -5.80
C HIS A 377 5.19 -17.26 -7.15
N LYS A 378 5.05 -18.04 -8.25
CA LYS A 378 5.49 -17.62 -9.59
C LYS A 378 4.72 -16.40 -10.10
N LYS A 379 3.40 -16.38 -9.92
CA LYS A 379 2.56 -15.24 -10.28
C LYS A 379 2.84 -14.01 -9.43
N LEU A 380 3.17 -14.18 -8.15
CA LEU A 380 3.54 -13.08 -7.27
C LEU A 380 4.85 -12.40 -7.74
N TRP A 381 5.86 -13.17 -8.15
CA TRP A 381 7.08 -12.62 -8.77
C TRP A 381 6.78 -11.77 -10.01
N LEU A 382 5.96 -12.29 -10.93
CA LEU A 382 5.59 -11.57 -12.15
C LEU A 382 4.81 -10.28 -11.84
N ARG A 383 3.82 -10.34 -10.94
CA ARG A 383 3.00 -9.18 -10.56
C ARG A 383 3.80 -8.14 -9.78
N GLY A 384 4.64 -8.58 -8.84
CA GLY A 384 5.53 -7.71 -8.07
C GLY A 384 6.49 -6.94 -8.96
N THR A 385 7.13 -7.63 -9.91
CA THR A 385 8.04 -6.99 -10.88
C THR A 385 7.29 -6.01 -11.79
N ARG A 386 6.11 -6.38 -12.31
CA ARG A 386 5.29 -5.49 -13.14
C ARG A 386 4.80 -4.26 -12.36
N PHE A 387 4.44 -4.45 -11.10
CA PHE A 387 4.05 -3.37 -10.20
C PHE A 387 5.21 -2.38 -10.00
N ASN A 388 6.41 -2.89 -9.71
CA ASN A 388 7.61 -2.08 -9.58
C ASN A 388 7.97 -1.37 -10.90
N LEU A 389 7.85 -2.04 -12.06
CA LEU A 389 8.06 -1.39 -13.36
C LEU A 389 7.05 -0.27 -13.63
N ALA A 390 5.78 -0.45 -13.25
CA ALA A 390 4.77 0.60 -13.36
C ALA A 390 5.10 1.80 -12.46
N LYS A 391 5.64 1.55 -11.26
CA LYS A 391 6.18 2.58 -10.36
C LYS A 391 7.40 3.27 -10.98
N ASP A 392 8.33 2.52 -11.58
CA ASP A 392 9.47 3.11 -12.28
C ASP A 392 9.03 3.97 -13.46
N LEU A 393 8.03 3.54 -14.24
CA LEU A 393 7.50 4.37 -15.33
C LEU A 393 6.79 5.61 -14.80
N LEU A 394 6.09 5.49 -13.67
CA LEU A 394 5.52 6.64 -12.98
C LEU A 394 6.64 7.60 -12.59
N LEU A 395 7.71 7.13 -11.92
CA LEU A 395 8.85 7.92 -11.44
C LEU A 395 9.81 8.41 -12.56
N GLN A 396 9.99 7.67 -13.64
CA GLN A 396 10.85 8.04 -14.78
C GLN A 396 10.18 9.04 -15.70
N LYS A 397 8.85 8.99 -15.86
CA LYS A 397 8.13 10.11 -16.46
C LYS A 397 8.38 11.41 -15.69
N LEU A 398 8.70 11.33 -14.39
CA LEU A 398 8.98 12.48 -13.54
C LEU A 398 10.37 13.05 -13.81
N LEU A 399 11.38 12.19 -13.93
CA LEU A 399 12.77 12.60 -14.18
C LEU A 399 13.07 12.96 -15.65
N LYS A 400 12.25 12.51 -16.61
CA LYS A 400 12.44 12.86 -18.05
C LYS A 400 11.94 14.25 -18.42
N ILE A 401 10.96 14.80 -17.69
CA ILE A 401 10.49 16.18 -17.88
C ILE A 401 11.64 17.15 -17.53
N GLU A 402 12.35 16.89 -16.44
CA GLU A 402 13.51 17.65 -15.95
C GLU A 402 14.66 17.75 -16.99
N LYS A 403 14.97 16.66 -17.71
CA LYS A 403 16.05 16.66 -18.73
C LYS A 403 15.68 17.30 -20.06
N MET A 404 14.40 17.32 -20.45
CA MET A 404 14.00 17.89 -21.74
C MET A 404 13.93 19.43 -21.71
N GLN A 405 13.78 20.04 -20.54
CA GLN A 405 13.71 21.50 -20.39
C GLN A 405 15.05 22.14 -20.04
N GLY A 406 15.96 21.45 -19.33
CA GLY A 406 17.35 21.92 -19.19
C GLY A 406 18.12 22.03 -20.51
N LEU A 407 17.66 21.35 -21.58
CA LEU A 407 18.14 21.53 -22.95
C LEU A 407 17.48 22.72 -23.67
N ALA A 408 16.25 23.08 -23.29
CA ALA A 408 15.54 24.24 -23.85
C ALA A 408 16.08 25.57 -23.30
N ASP A 409 16.42 25.62 -22.01
CA ASP A 409 17.03 26.80 -21.36
C ASP A 409 18.53 26.98 -21.70
N SER A 410 19.13 26.01 -22.39
CA SER A 410 20.50 26.08 -22.91
C SER A 410 20.57 26.51 -24.39
N GLN A 411 19.44 26.81 -25.03
CA GLN A 411 19.48 27.48 -26.32
C GLN A 411 19.72 28.99 -26.09
N PRO A 412 20.81 29.56 -26.64
CA PRO A 412 21.01 31.00 -26.57
C PRO A 412 19.85 31.66 -27.31
N THR A 413 19.19 32.60 -26.64
CA THR A 413 18.29 33.55 -27.29
C THR A 413 19.15 34.44 -28.17
N ASP A 414 19.17 34.17 -29.47
CA ASP A 414 19.55 35.15 -30.49
C ASP A 414 18.45 36.21 -30.67
#